data_AF-A0A238YIB1-F1
#
_entry.id   AF-A0A238YIB1-F1
#
_cell.length_a   1.000
_cell.length_b   1.000
_cell.length_c   1.000
_cell.angle_alpha   90.00
_cell.angle_beta   90.00
_cell.angle_gamma   90.00
#
_symmetry.space_group_name_H-M   'P 1'
#
loop_
_entity.id
_entity.type
_entity.pdbx_description
1 polymer ?
#
loop_
_entity_poly.entity_id
_entity_poly.type
_entity_poly.pdbx_seq_one_letter_code
_entity_poly.pdbx_strand_id
1 'polypeptide(L)'
;MSRVTDFYSPSPEELLNEEEELRELLEDETPSLDKGLVDLRQKFNEEEGRRRDIESKAAGILAVSGLLLTLLQFVYQEVVGGIVFIVLSLFLLISILLSLANLVPVGYMTIRLNPILGYSFEQGHEYTRQLYIKYHIATYNNQRINKSRLRVLHWSYYPLVLVLMVLAAILIILSSGATVRDTFPFYLFTHSPSIGYIAHNFMFLPCNLCGM
;
A
#
# COMPACT_ATOMS: atom_id res chain seq x y z
N MET A 1 -16.50 -0.85 18.14
CA MET A 1 -15.36 -1.05 17.21
C MET A 1 -14.85 0.31 16.73
N SER A 2 -14.10 1.04 17.56
CA SER A 2 -13.54 2.37 17.22
C SER A 2 -12.11 2.48 17.75
N ARG A 3 -11.15 1.90 17.02
CA ARG A 3 -9.69 1.97 17.32
C ARG A 3 -8.83 1.88 16.04
N VAL A 4 -9.36 2.24 14.87
CA VAL A 4 -8.64 2.04 13.58
C VAL A 4 -7.98 3.32 13.06
N THR A 5 -8.30 4.50 13.60
CA THR A 5 -7.79 5.78 13.06
C THR A 5 -7.30 6.77 14.11
N ASP A 6 -6.96 6.32 15.31
CA ASP A 6 -6.22 7.19 16.23
C ASP A 6 -4.77 7.22 15.74
N PHE A 7 -4.50 8.11 14.78
CA PHE A 7 -3.18 8.72 14.66
C PHE A 7 -2.94 9.46 15.97
N TYR A 8 -2.54 8.71 16.99
CA TYR A 8 -2.19 9.26 18.28
C TYR A 8 -0.99 10.16 18.06
N SER A 9 -1.27 11.43 17.93
CA SER A 9 -0.30 12.49 18.05
C SER A 9 -0.26 12.79 19.55
N PRO A 10 0.92 12.70 20.20
CA PRO A 10 1.01 13.08 21.60
C PRO A 10 0.43 14.49 21.77
N SER A 11 -0.31 14.68 22.86
CA SER A 11 -0.84 16.02 23.15
C SER A 11 0.34 16.98 23.32
N PRO A 12 0.15 18.27 23.01
CA PRO A 12 1.19 19.27 23.27
C PRO A 12 1.71 19.21 24.72
N GLU A 13 0.87 18.83 25.67
CA GLU A 13 1.20 18.67 27.09
C GLU A 13 2.11 17.47 27.36
N GLU A 14 1.91 16.33 26.69
CA GLU A 14 2.80 15.16 26.80
C GLU A 14 4.21 15.48 26.31
N LEU A 15 4.31 16.19 25.17
CA LEU A 15 5.60 16.60 24.61
C LEU A 15 6.32 17.60 25.50
N LEU A 16 5.57 18.47 26.19
CA LEU A 16 6.13 19.47 27.10
C LEU A 16 6.69 18.81 28.36
N ASN A 17 5.97 17.85 28.94
CA ASN A 17 6.44 17.10 30.11
C ASN A 17 7.69 16.28 29.79
N GLU A 18 7.75 15.64 28.62
CA GLU A 18 8.92 14.90 28.16
C GLU A 18 10.13 15.84 27.92
N GLU A 19 9.89 17.05 27.41
CA GLU A 19 10.91 18.09 27.30
C GLU A 19 11.45 18.54 28.67
N GLU A 20 10.57 18.74 29.65
CA GLU A 20 10.94 19.19 31.00
C GLU A 20 11.75 18.12 31.75
N GLU A 21 11.34 16.85 31.69
CA GLU A 21 12.07 15.71 32.28
C GLU A 21 13.47 15.55 31.66
N LEU A 22 13.58 15.68 30.33
CA LEU A 22 14.86 15.63 29.63
C LEU A 22 15.76 16.83 29.98
N ARG A 23 15.17 18.00 30.24
CA ARG A 23 15.95 19.15 30.72
C ARG A 23 16.54 18.82 32.08
N GLU A 24 15.76 18.40 33.06
CA GLU A 24 16.29 18.09 34.40
C GLU A 24 17.43 17.04 34.38
N LEU A 25 17.32 16.01 33.53
CA LEU A 25 18.35 14.96 33.41
C LEU A 25 19.68 15.42 32.79
N LEU A 26 19.68 16.52 32.03
CA LEU A 26 20.85 16.98 31.25
C LEU A 26 21.61 18.13 31.92
N GLU A 27 21.33 18.49 33.18
CA GLU A 27 22.04 19.59 33.87
C GLU A 27 23.51 19.28 34.20
N ASP A 28 23.91 18.01 34.33
CA ASP A 28 25.23 17.62 34.84
C ASP A 28 26.19 16.95 33.82
N GLU A 29 25.73 16.60 32.61
CA GLU A 29 26.54 15.85 31.64
C GLU A 29 26.83 16.66 30.36
N THR A 30 28.11 16.93 30.07
CA THR A 30 28.49 17.85 28.98
C THR A 30 29.33 17.22 27.85
N PRO A 31 30.31 16.30 28.08
CA PRO A 31 31.06 15.68 26.99
C PRO A 31 30.36 14.46 26.35
N SER A 32 29.38 13.84 27.02
CA SER A 32 28.61 12.70 26.49
C SER A 32 27.55 13.12 25.45
N LEU A 33 27.13 14.38 25.51
CA LEU A 33 26.02 14.94 24.72
C LEU A 33 26.32 15.04 23.23
N ASP A 34 27.56 15.38 22.84
CA ASP A 34 27.93 15.48 21.43
C ASP A 34 27.88 14.12 20.71
N LYS A 35 28.32 13.05 21.38
CA LYS A 35 28.22 11.68 20.86
C LYS A 35 26.75 11.24 20.81
N GLY A 36 25.98 11.53 21.85
CA GLY A 36 24.55 11.25 21.88
C GLY A 36 23.76 12.01 20.80
N LEU A 37 24.17 13.22 20.45
CA LEU A 37 23.58 14.02 19.38
C LEU A 37 23.82 13.38 18.00
N VAL A 38 25.02 12.86 17.75
CA VAL A 38 25.33 12.13 16.51
C VAL A 38 24.46 10.89 16.39
N ASP A 39 24.35 10.10 17.46
CA ASP A 39 23.52 8.89 17.49
C ASP A 39 22.03 9.22 17.29
N LEU A 40 21.53 10.29 17.92
CA LEU A 40 20.15 10.76 17.73
C LEU A 40 19.90 11.27 16.32
N ARG A 41 20.84 12.01 15.72
CA ARG A 41 20.74 12.46 14.33
C ARG A 41 20.69 11.26 13.38
N GLN A 42 21.48 10.22 13.63
CA GLN A 42 21.41 8.99 12.85
C GLN A 42 20.04 8.33 12.97
N LYS A 43 19.52 8.15 14.19
CA LYS A 43 18.18 7.58 14.42
C LYS A 43 17.07 8.40 13.75
N PHE A 44 17.17 9.73 13.81
CA PHE A 44 16.23 10.61 13.11
C PHE A 44 16.24 10.38 11.60
N ASN A 45 17.43 10.28 10.98
CA ASN A 45 17.58 9.99 9.56
C ASN A 45 17.04 8.60 9.19
N GLU A 46 17.24 7.60 10.06
CA GLU A 46 16.67 6.26 9.88
C GLU A 46 15.13 6.29 9.90
N GLU A 47 14.52 7.05 10.80
CA GLU A 47 13.06 7.22 10.85
C GLU A 47 12.51 8.02 9.65
N GLU A 48 13.25 9.01 9.13
CA GLU A 48 12.90 9.63 7.84
C GLU A 48 13.00 8.64 6.68
N GLY A 49 14.02 7.77 6.67
CA GLY A 49 14.15 6.70 5.69
C GLY A 49 12.96 5.74 5.73
N ARG A 50 12.56 5.32 6.94
CA ARG A 50 11.37 4.48 7.15
C ARG A 50 10.10 5.13 6.66
N ARG A 51 9.92 6.44 6.92
CA ARG A 51 8.77 7.19 6.42
C ARG A 51 8.69 7.12 4.90
N ARG A 52 9.81 7.40 4.20
CA ARG A 52 9.86 7.38 2.72
C ARG A 52 9.57 5.99 2.15
N ASP A 53 10.08 4.94 2.78
CA ASP A 53 9.80 3.55 2.39
C ASP A 53 8.31 3.21 2.54
N ILE A 54 7.69 3.61 3.66
CA ILE A 54 6.24 3.43 3.87
C ILE A 54 5.43 4.21 2.83
N GLU A 55 5.78 5.47 2.56
CA GLU A 55 5.11 6.30 1.56
C GLU A 55 5.23 5.70 0.15
N SER A 56 6.42 5.21 -0.23
CA SER A 56 6.65 4.55 -1.51
C SER A 56 5.80 3.28 -1.65
N LYS A 57 5.74 2.44 -0.61
CA LYS A 57 4.90 1.24 -0.60
C LYS A 57 3.40 1.56 -0.66
N ALA A 58 2.95 2.58 0.08
CA ALA A 58 1.56 3.04 0.03
C ALA A 58 1.18 3.55 -1.37
N ALA A 59 2.06 4.32 -2.02
CA ALA A 59 1.88 4.77 -3.39
C ALA A 59 1.82 3.59 -4.38
N GLY A 60 2.66 2.57 -4.18
CA GLY A 60 2.63 1.33 -4.96
C GLY A 60 1.28 0.59 -4.83
N ILE A 61 0.78 0.41 -3.61
CA ILE A 61 -0.54 -0.21 -3.37
C ILE A 61 -1.64 0.61 -4.04
N LEU A 62 -1.60 1.95 -3.93
CA LEU A 62 -2.57 2.83 -4.57
C LEU A 62 -2.57 2.68 -6.09
N ALA A 63 -1.39 2.64 -6.72
CA ALA A 63 -1.25 2.46 -8.16
C ALA A 63 -1.80 1.10 -8.63
N VAL A 64 -1.45 0.01 -7.93
CA VAL A 64 -1.94 -1.34 -8.25
C VAL A 64 -3.45 -1.43 -8.06
N SER A 65 -3.98 -0.92 -6.94
CA SER A 65 -5.43 -0.92 -6.68
C SER A 65 -6.20 -0.11 -7.74
N GLY A 66 -5.66 1.02 -8.19
CA GLY A 66 -6.25 1.81 -9.28
C GLY A 66 -6.26 1.05 -10.60
N LEU A 67 -5.16 0.37 -10.95
CA LEU A 67 -5.06 -0.46 -12.16
C LEU A 67 -6.00 -1.67 -12.11
N LEU A 68 -6.15 -2.31 -10.95
CA LEU A 68 -7.11 -3.41 -10.81
C LEU A 68 -8.55 -2.95 -10.95
N LEU A 69 -8.87 -1.73 -10.48
CA LEU A 69 -10.21 -1.18 -10.60
C LEU A 69 -10.58 -0.92 -12.06
N THR A 70 -9.62 -0.42 -12.87
CA THR A 70 -9.84 -0.27 -14.32
C THR A 70 -9.95 -1.61 -15.03
N LEU A 71 -9.08 -2.59 -14.72
CA LEU A 71 -9.16 -3.95 -15.28
C LEU A 71 -10.48 -4.64 -14.94
N LEU A 72 -10.94 -4.50 -13.70
CA LEU A 72 -12.19 -5.10 -13.23
C LEU A 72 -13.39 -4.60 -14.06
N GLN A 73 -13.37 -3.35 -14.52
CA GLN A 73 -14.42 -2.77 -15.35
C GLN A 73 -14.46 -3.37 -16.77
N PHE A 74 -13.32 -3.76 -17.32
CA PHE A 74 -13.28 -4.50 -18.59
C PHE A 74 -13.79 -5.94 -18.43
N VAL A 75 -13.35 -6.64 -17.37
CA VAL A 75 -13.73 -8.04 -17.11
C VAL A 75 -15.21 -8.17 -16.69
N TYR A 76 -15.80 -7.13 -16.10
CA TYR A 76 -17.21 -7.07 -15.75
C TYR A 76 -18.14 -7.34 -16.93
N GLN A 77 -17.82 -6.82 -18.11
CA GLN A 77 -18.71 -6.93 -19.27
C GLN A 77 -18.83 -8.36 -19.81
N GLU A 78 -17.83 -9.21 -19.57
CA GLU A 78 -17.75 -10.52 -20.23
C GLU A 78 -18.03 -11.72 -19.30
N VAL A 79 -17.76 -11.60 -17.99
CA VAL A 79 -17.65 -12.80 -17.13
C VAL A 79 -18.22 -12.61 -15.72
N VAL A 80 -18.05 -11.45 -15.11
CA VAL A 80 -18.22 -11.30 -13.65
C VAL A 80 -19.62 -10.80 -13.33
N GLY A 81 -20.41 -11.61 -12.60
CA GLY A 81 -21.72 -11.21 -12.12
C GLY A 81 -21.66 -9.94 -11.25
N GLY A 82 -22.69 -9.09 -11.35
CA GLY A 82 -22.69 -7.75 -10.75
C GLY A 82 -22.41 -7.70 -9.24
N ILE A 83 -22.81 -8.72 -8.48
CA ILE A 83 -22.53 -8.80 -7.04
C ILE A 83 -21.03 -8.94 -6.76
N VAL A 84 -20.33 -9.80 -7.52
CA VAL A 84 -18.88 -10.03 -7.35
C VAL A 84 -18.12 -8.76 -7.73
N PHE A 85 -18.54 -8.08 -8.79
CA PHE A 85 -17.97 -6.79 -9.19
C PHE A 85 -18.07 -5.73 -8.08
N ILE A 86 -19.26 -5.57 -7.49
CA ILE A 86 -19.48 -4.61 -6.39
C ILE A 86 -18.58 -4.94 -5.19
N VAL A 87 -18.51 -6.21 -4.79
CA VAL A 87 -17.71 -6.64 -3.64
C VAL A 87 -16.21 -6.39 -3.88
N LEU A 88 -15.67 -6.77 -5.04
CA LEU A 88 -14.26 -6.53 -5.38
C LEU A 88 -13.95 -5.03 -5.46
N SER A 89 -14.86 -4.23 -6.03
CA SER A 89 -14.72 -2.78 -6.10
C SER A 89 -14.67 -2.14 -4.70
N LEU A 90 -15.52 -2.59 -3.77
CA LEU A 90 -15.50 -2.13 -2.38
C LEU A 90 -14.18 -2.46 -1.69
N PHE A 91 -13.64 -3.66 -1.87
CA PHE A 91 -12.33 -4.02 -1.31
C PHE A 91 -11.20 -3.17 -1.90
N LEU A 92 -11.20 -2.92 -3.21
CA LEU A 92 -10.23 -2.03 -3.84
C LEU A 92 -10.35 -0.59 -3.31
N LEU A 93 -11.57 -0.09 -3.15
CA LEU A 93 -11.81 1.24 -2.62
C LEU A 93 -11.34 1.39 -1.17
N ILE A 94 -11.57 0.37 -0.33
CA ILE A 94 -11.01 0.32 1.04
C ILE A 94 -9.48 0.33 1.00
N SER A 95 -8.85 -0.44 0.12
CA SER A 95 -7.38 -0.46 -0.05
C SER A 95 -6.84 0.92 -0.45
N ILE A 96 -7.52 1.61 -1.37
CA ILE A 96 -7.15 2.96 -1.81
C ILE A 96 -7.27 3.97 -0.67
N LEU A 97 -8.39 3.97 0.07
CA LEU A 97 -8.61 4.89 1.19
C LEU A 97 -7.56 4.71 2.28
N LEU A 98 -7.23 3.47 2.64
CA LEU A 98 -6.19 3.18 3.64
C LEU A 98 -4.79 3.58 3.13
N SER A 99 -4.51 3.40 1.84
CA SER A 99 -3.23 3.81 1.25
C SER A 99 -3.10 5.33 1.18
N LEU A 100 -4.18 6.05 0.85
CA LEU A 100 -4.24 7.51 0.92
C LEU A 100 -4.00 8.01 2.34
N ALA A 101 -4.59 7.38 3.35
CA ALA A 101 -4.39 7.75 4.75
C ALA A 101 -2.90 7.67 5.17
N ASN A 102 -2.12 6.75 4.59
CA ASN A 102 -0.67 6.65 4.84
C ASN A 102 0.15 7.77 4.17
N LEU A 103 -0.35 8.36 3.09
CA LEU A 103 0.34 9.43 2.36
C LEU A 103 0.14 10.80 3.00
N VAL A 104 -0.86 10.97 3.88
CA VAL A 104 -1.09 12.26 4.56
C VAL A 104 0.00 12.48 5.62
N PRO A 105 0.74 13.61 5.61
CA PRO A 105 1.83 13.89 6.55
C PRO A 105 1.35 14.36 7.94
N VAL A 106 0.36 13.68 8.55
CA VAL A 106 -0.15 14.06 9.88
C VAL A 106 0.90 13.79 10.97
N GLY A 107 1.16 14.81 11.79
CA GLY A 107 1.92 14.71 13.05
C GLY A 107 3.43 14.51 12.94
N TYR A 108 3.98 14.36 11.72
CA TYR A 108 5.40 14.07 11.52
C TYR A 108 6.26 15.29 11.81
N MET A 109 7.23 15.16 12.73
CA MET A 109 8.11 16.26 13.12
C MET A 109 9.31 16.34 12.18
N THR A 110 9.56 17.53 11.64
CA THR A 110 10.76 17.83 10.84
C THR A 110 11.62 18.84 11.56
N ILE A 111 12.90 18.54 11.69
CA ILE A 111 13.87 19.46 12.31
C ILE A 111 14.51 20.26 11.19
N ARG A 112 14.13 21.54 11.06
CA ARG A 112 14.81 22.47 10.15
C ARG A 112 15.94 23.16 10.90
N LEU A 113 17.17 22.84 10.54
CA LEU A 113 18.34 23.60 10.99
C LEU A 113 18.31 24.97 10.30
N ASN A 114 18.21 26.03 11.09
CA ASN A 114 18.21 27.39 10.57
C ASN A 114 19.65 27.75 10.18
N PRO A 115 19.95 28.04 8.90
CA PRO A 115 21.33 28.27 8.45
C PRO A 115 21.92 29.60 8.95
N ILE A 116 21.10 30.48 9.52
CA ILE A 116 21.47 31.84 9.96
C ILE A 116 21.98 31.87 11.42
N LEU A 117 21.75 30.81 12.21
CA LEU A 117 22.33 30.66 13.55
C LEU A 117 23.77 30.13 13.40
N GLY A 118 24.62 30.96 12.80
CA GLY A 118 26.06 30.78 12.79
C GLY A 118 26.57 30.87 14.23
N TYR A 119 26.93 29.71 14.77
CA TYR A 119 27.82 29.47 15.92
C TYR A 119 28.42 30.72 16.56
N SER A 120 27.78 31.26 17.59
CA SER A 120 28.52 31.96 18.65
C SER A 120 29.02 30.88 19.63
N PHE A 121 30.33 30.83 19.83
CA PHE A 121 31.01 29.79 20.62
C PHE A 121 30.51 29.72 22.09
N GLU A 122 29.92 30.80 22.61
CA GLU A 122 29.33 30.87 23.96
C GLU A 122 27.92 30.26 24.05
N GLN A 123 27.20 30.12 22.93
CA GLN A 123 25.91 29.40 22.89
C GLN A 123 26.06 27.91 22.59
N GLY A 124 27.27 27.44 22.26
CA GLY A 124 27.50 26.09 21.73
C GLY A 124 26.94 24.99 22.63
N HIS A 125 27.12 25.12 23.95
CA HIS A 125 26.74 24.05 24.87
C HIS A 125 25.23 23.97 25.11
N GLU A 126 24.60 25.11 25.38
CA GLU A 126 23.15 25.18 25.57
C GLU A 126 22.38 24.93 24.26
N TYR A 127 22.96 25.34 23.13
CA TYR A 127 22.45 25.00 21.80
C TYR A 127 22.52 23.50 21.52
N THR A 128 23.64 22.84 21.81
CA THR A 128 23.76 21.37 21.68
C THR A 128 22.71 20.65 22.52
N ARG A 129 22.47 21.10 23.76
CA ARG A 129 21.45 20.53 24.65
C ARG A 129 20.03 20.72 24.10
N GLN A 130 19.69 21.92 23.63
CA GLN A 130 18.40 22.17 22.99
C GLN A 130 18.21 21.34 21.70
N LEU A 131 19.29 21.15 20.92
CA LEU A 131 19.26 20.32 19.73
C LEU A 131 19.02 18.87 20.10
N TYR A 132 19.70 18.36 21.14
CA TYR A 132 19.55 17.01 21.66
C TYR A 132 18.11 16.72 22.05
N ILE A 133 17.50 17.60 22.85
CA ILE A 133 16.10 17.50 23.27
C ILE A 133 15.17 17.46 22.05
N LYS A 134 15.34 18.38 21.10
CA LYS A 134 14.53 18.41 19.86
C LYS A 134 14.66 17.14 19.04
N TYR A 135 15.88 16.63 18.88
CA TYR A 135 16.13 15.37 18.16
C TYR A 135 15.54 14.18 18.90
N HIS A 136 15.62 14.15 20.23
CA HIS A 136 15.05 13.07 21.04
C HIS A 136 13.52 13.00 20.87
N ILE A 137 12.84 14.13 21.11
CA ILE A 137 11.37 14.23 21.00
C ILE A 137 10.92 13.92 19.57
N ALA A 138 11.58 14.50 18.56
CA ALA A 138 11.22 14.24 17.17
C ALA A 138 11.41 12.77 16.78
N THR A 139 12.50 12.13 17.23
CA THR A 139 12.76 10.72 16.94
C THR A 139 11.71 9.83 17.61
N TYR A 140 11.39 10.07 18.87
CA TYR A 140 10.38 9.30 19.61
C TYR A 140 9.00 9.43 18.96
N ASN A 141 8.57 10.66 18.65
CA ASN A 141 7.30 10.91 17.98
C ASN A 141 7.26 10.28 16.58
N ASN A 142 8.30 10.47 15.76
CA ASN A 142 8.36 9.92 14.40
C ASN A 142 8.36 8.39 14.40
N GLN A 143 9.06 7.75 15.33
CA GLN A 143 9.06 6.30 15.49
C GLN A 143 7.65 5.77 15.80
N ARG A 144 6.91 6.46 16.67
CA ARG A 144 5.52 6.09 17.01
C ARG A 144 4.59 6.24 15.80
N ILE A 145 4.70 7.35 15.08
CA ILE A 145 3.93 7.61 13.85
C ILE A 145 4.23 6.55 12.80
N ASN A 146 5.50 6.24 12.56
CA ASN A 146 5.91 5.22 11.60
C ASN A 146 5.37 3.83 11.97
N LYS A 147 5.36 3.45 13.26
CA LYS A 147 4.70 2.21 13.72
C LYS A 147 3.21 2.18 13.40
N SER A 148 2.51 3.30 13.60
CA SER A 148 1.08 3.41 13.27
C SER A 148 0.83 3.31 11.76
N ARG A 149 1.58 4.08 10.96
CA ARG A 149 1.50 4.04 9.49
C ARG A 149 1.81 2.66 8.93
N LEU A 150 2.82 1.99 9.48
CA LEU A 150 3.15 0.62 9.09
C LEU A 150 1.97 -0.32 9.33
N ARG A 151 1.25 -0.18 10.46
CA ARG A 151 0.04 -0.98 10.71
C ARG A 151 -1.04 -0.70 9.67
N VAL A 152 -1.32 0.57 9.36
CA VAL A 152 -2.30 0.96 8.34
C VAL A 152 -1.89 0.43 6.95
N LEU A 153 -0.59 0.45 6.63
CA LEU A 153 -0.06 -0.14 5.39
C LEU A 153 -0.31 -1.65 5.30
N HIS A 154 -0.14 -2.40 6.39
CA HIS A 154 -0.50 -3.81 6.40
C HIS A 154 -2.00 -4.00 6.18
N TRP A 155 -2.84 -3.16 6.78
CA TRP A 155 -4.29 -3.21 6.57
C TRP A 155 -4.72 -2.86 5.14
N SER A 156 -4.00 -1.98 4.43
CA SER A 156 -4.30 -1.69 3.03
C SER A 156 -3.90 -2.81 2.07
N TYR A 157 -2.92 -3.64 2.47
CA TYR A 157 -2.42 -4.76 1.69
C TYR A 157 -3.37 -5.97 1.66
N TYR A 158 -4.00 -6.32 2.78
CA TYR A 158 -4.92 -7.48 2.84
C TYR A 158 -6.07 -7.46 1.83
N PRO A 159 -6.86 -6.37 1.68
CA PRO A 159 -7.93 -6.34 0.68
C PRO A 159 -7.38 -6.41 -0.75
N LEU A 160 -6.22 -5.81 -1.02
CA LEU A 160 -5.56 -5.91 -2.32
C LEU A 160 -5.22 -7.36 -2.67
N VAL A 161 -4.59 -8.09 -1.75
CA VAL A 161 -4.24 -9.50 -1.95
C VAL A 161 -5.49 -10.36 -2.13
N LEU A 162 -6.53 -10.13 -1.35
CA LEU A 162 -7.80 -10.83 -1.50
C LEU A 162 -8.37 -10.66 -2.91
N VAL A 163 -8.38 -9.42 -3.43
CA VAL A 163 -8.88 -9.14 -4.79
C VAL A 163 -8.01 -9.83 -5.84
N LEU A 164 -6.69 -9.80 -5.71
CA LEU A 164 -5.77 -10.51 -6.60
C LEU A 164 -6.03 -12.03 -6.62
N MET A 165 -6.22 -12.63 -5.43
CA MET A 165 -6.52 -14.07 -5.32
C MET A 165 -7.84 -14.44 -5.99
N VAL A 166 -8.88 -13.62 -5.80
CA VAL A 166 -10.19 -13.86 -6.44
C VAL A 166 -10.12 -13.67 -7.95
N LEU A 167 -9.44 -12.62 -8.42
CA LEU A 167 -9.22 -12.40 -9.85
C LEU A 167 -8.42 -13.54 -10.48
N ALA A 168 -7.37 -14.01 -9.82
CA ALA A 168 -6.59 -15.17 -10.28
C ALA A 168 -7.46 -16.43 -10.36
N ALA A 169 -8.30 -16.70 -9.36
CA ALA A 169 -9.22 -17.83 -9.37
C ALA A 169 -10.22 -17.76 -10.54
N ILE A 170 -10.79 -16.57 -10.80
CA ILE A 170 -11.69 -16.34 -11.94
C ILE A 170 -10.96 -16.61 -13.27
N LEU A 171 -9.75 -16.08 -13.44
CA LEU A 171 -8.94 -16.31 -14.64
C LEU A 171 -8.61 -17.79 -14.85
N ILE A 172 -8.29 -18.53 -13.79
CA ILE A 172 -8.03 -19.97 -13.86
C ILE A 172 -9.28 -20.72 -14.32
N ILE A 173 -10.45 -20.42 -13.75
CA ILE A 173 -11.73 -21.07 -14.12
C ILE A 173 -12.08 -20.78 -15.59
N LEU A 174 -11.83 -19.56 -16.06
CA LEU A 174 -12.05 -19.20 -17.46
C LEU A 174 -11.11 -19.95 -18.40
N SER A 175 -9.83 -20.05 -18.04
CA SER A 175 -8.83 -20.78 -18.84
C SER A 175 -9.15 -22.27 -18.94
N SER A 176 -9.66 -22.89 -17.87
CA SER A 176 -10.07 -24.29 -17.89
C SER A 176 -11.38 -24.51 -18.66
N GLY A 177 -12.34 -23.59 -18.57
CA GLY A 177 -13.56 -23.60 -19.37
C GLY A 177 -13.31 -23.47 -20.88
N ALA A 178 -12.33 -22.64 -21.28
CA ALA A 178 -11.88 -22.52 -22.67
C ALA A 178 -11.27 -23.84 -23.17
N THR A 179 -10.40 -24.48 -22.38
CA THR A 179 -9.82 -25.77 -22.77
C THR A 179 -10.88 -26.86 -22.97
N VAL A 180 -11.97 -26.86 -22.18
CA VAL A 180 -13.08 -27.83 -22.35
C VAL A 180 -13.91 -27.51 -23.60
N ARG A 181 -14.20 -26.24 -23.88
CA ARG A 181 -14.93 -25.85 -25.11
C ARG A 181 -14.16 -26.16 -26.39
N ASP A 182 -12.83 -26.04 -26.38
CA ASP A 182 -12.01 -26.28 -27.56
C ASP A 182 -11.67 -27.77 -27.76
N THR A 183 -11.67 -28.59 -26.70
CA THR A 183 -11.47 -30.05 -26.80
C THR A 183 -12.75 -30.85 -27.06
N PHE A 184 -13.92 -30.36 -26.63
CA PHE A 184 -15.20 -31.06 -26.85
C PHE A 184 -15.55 -31.36 -28.33
N PRO A 185 -15.37 -30.42 -29.30
CA PRO A 185 -15.66 -30.73 -30.70
C PRO A 185 -14.65 -31.73 -31.28
N PHE A 186 -13.39 -31.72 -30.82
CA PHE A 186 -12.37 -32.68 -31.25
C PHE A 186 -12.65 -34.10 -30.74
N TYR A 187 -13.08 -34.25 -29.48
CA TYR A 187 -13.41 -35.56 -28.90
C TYR A 187 -14.67 -36.19 -29.51
N LEU A 188 -15.68 -35.37 -29.83
CA LEU A 188 -16.87 -35.83 -30.56
C LEU A 188 -16.54 -36.30 -31.99
N PHE A 189 -15.58 -35.64 -32.65
CA PHE A 189 -15.11 -36.05 -33.98
C PHE A 189 -14.26 -37.33 -33.97
N THR A 190 -13.44 -37.54 -32.94
CA THR A 190 -12.51 -38.69 -32.91
C THR A 190 -13.10 -39.96 -32.28
N HIS A 191 -14.17 -39.87 -31.50
CA HIS A 191 -14.74 -41.04 -30.78
C HIS A 191 -16.20 -41.36 -31.11
N SER A 192 -16.86 -40.60 -32.00
CA SER A 192 -18.20 -40.94 -32.50
C SER A 192 -18.23 -40.88 -34.04
N PRO A 193 -17.77 -41.93 -34.75
CA PRO A 193 -17.71 -41.95 -36.21
C PRO A 193 -19.09 -41.84 -36.88
N SER A 194 -20.19 -42.01 -36.13
CA SER A 194 -21.56 -41.85 -36.62
C SER A 194 -22.04 -40.39 -36.72
N ILE A 195 -21.43 -39.45 -35.99
CA ILE A 195 -21.81 -38.02 -36.02
C ILE A 195 -21.00 -37.25 -37.08
N GLY A 196 -19.75 -37.67 -37.36
CA GLY A 196 -18.92 -37.11 -38.43
C GLY A 196 -19.54 -37.26 -39.83
N TYR A 197 -20.34 -38.31 -40.05
CA TYR A 197 -21.05 -38.52 -41.31
C TYR A 197 -22.24 -37.57 -41.55
N ILE A 198 -22.82 -36.98 -40.50
CA ILE A 198 -23.94 -36.03 -40.64
C ILE A 198 -23.39 -34.64 -40.97
N ALA A 199 -22.26 -34.23 -40.39
CA ALA A 199 -21.62 -32.96 -40.69
C ALA A 199 -21.00 -32.91 -42.10
N HIS A 200 -20.43 -34.02 -42.59
CA HIS A 200 -19.85 -34.08 -43.93
C HIS A 200 -20.90 -34.03 -45.06
N ASN A 201 -22.16 -34.36 -44.78
CA ASN A 201 -23.26 -34.26 -45.74
C ASN A 201 -23.91 -32.87 -45.80
N PHE A 202 -23.77 -32.05 -44.76
CA PHE A 202 -24.29 -30.67 -44.78
C PHE A 202 -23.34 -29.65 -45.42
N MET A 203 -22.05 -29.99 -45.57
CA MET A 203 -21.05 -29.10 -46.16
C MET A 203 -20.90 -29.24 -47.68
N PHE A 204 -21.59 -30.19 -48.30
CA PHE A 204 -21.63 -30.44 -49.74
C PHE A 204 -23.05 -30.37 -50.31
N LEU A 205 -23.86 -29.38 -49.90
CA LEU A 205 -24.98 -28.94 -50.73
C LEU A 205 -24.45 -27.93 -51.76
N PRO A 206 -24.24 -28.31 -53.04
CA PRO A 206 -23.97 -27.34 -54.08
C PRO A 206 -25.21 -26.45 -54.26
N CYS A 207 -24.99 -25.13 -54.21
CA CYS A 207 -25.90 -24.11 -54.71
C CYS A 207 -26.26 -24.38 -56.19
N ASN A 208 -27.34 -25.14 -56.43
CA ASN A 208 -27.89 -25.38 -57.78
C ASN A 208 -29.30 -24.77 -57.94
N LEU A 209 -29.60 -23.67 -57.25
CA LEU A 209 -30.85 -22.91 -57.41
C LEU A 209 -30.56 -21.40 -57.52
N CYS A 210 -29.71 -21.04 -58.47
CA CYS A 210 -29.60 -19.66 -58.96
C CYS A 210 -29.53 -19.73 -60.49
N GLY A 211 -30.70 -19.80 -61.14
CA GLY A 211 -30.78 -19.89 -62.59
C GLY A 211 -32.07 -20.54 -63.10
N MET A 212 -33.22 -19.95 -62.76
CA MET A 212 -34.44 -19.90 -63.58
C MET A 212 -35.39 -18.86 -63.00
#